data_AF-M0GC26-F1
#
_entry.id   AF-M0GC26-F1
#
_cell.length_a   1.000
_cell.length_b   1.000
_cell.length_c   1.000
_cell.angle_alpha   90.00
_cell.angle_beta   90.00
_cell.angle_gamma   90.00
#
_symmetry.space_group_name_H-M   'P 1'
#
loop_
_entity.id
_entity.type
_entity.pdbx_description
1 polymer ?
#
loop_
_entity_poly.entity_id
_entity_poly.type
_entity_poly.pdbx_seq_one_letter_code
_entity_poly.pdbx_strand_id
1 'polypeptide(L)'
;MAKLTNESGDPLTTLGKPRYMIQRLGSDGTWRNSIGVPEGHEWSPSQRVLDPGEELRWEMRLRANEFSGPFERCTTHTPATYRFVYWGFSEHGAGIALAAPFELVE
;
A
#
# COMPACT_ATOMS: atom_id res chain seq x y z
N MET A 1 -6.06 -2.25 -9.27
CA MET A 1 -5.43 -3.51 -8.80
C MET A 1 -3.93 -3.27 -8.71
N ALA A 2 -3.28 -3.68 -7.62
CA ALA A 2 -1.81 -3.64 -7.50
C ALA A 2 -1.26 -5.07 -7.44
N LYS A 3 -0.07 -5.29 -8.03
CA LYS A 3 0.60 -6.58 -8.11
C LYS A 3 2.08 -6.44 -7.82
N LEU A 4 2.61 -7.37 -7.04
CA LEU A 4 4.03 -7.54 -6.76
C LEU A 4 4.41 -8.98 -7.12
N THR A 5 5.45 -9.17 -7.91
CA THR A 5 5.95 -10.47 -8.34
C THR A 5 7.41 -10.62 -7.92
N ASN A 6 7.79 -11.78 -7.38
CA ASN A 6 9.21 -12.09 -7.18
C ASN A 6 9.82 -12.53 -8.52
N GLU A 7 10.55 -11.62 -9.18
CA GLU A 7 11.24 -11.89 -10.46
C GLU A 7 12.67 -12.40 -10.28
N SER A 8 13.14 -12.55 -9.03
CA SER A 8 14.47 -13.08 -8.74
C SER A 8 14.50 -14.62 -8.80
N GLY A 9 15.71 -15.18 -8.82
CA GLY A 9 15.91 -16.63 -8.71
C GLY A 9 15.81 -17.17 -7.28
N ASP A 10 15.69 -16.29 -6.28
CA ASP A 10 15.75 -16.62 -4.85
C ASP A 10 14.43 -16.28 -4.13
N PRO A 11 14.10 -16.94 -3.01
CA PRO A 11 12.95 -16.56 -2.19
C PRO A 11 13.11 -15.17 -1.55
N LEU A 12 12.02 -14.40 -1.49
CA LEU A 12 11.99 -13.07 -0.86
C LEU A 12 11.05 -13.02 0.35
N THR A 13 11.56 -12.59 1.50
CA THR A 13 10.73 -12.41 2.71
C THR A 13 10.11 -11.01 2.75
N THR A 14 8.81 -10.96 3.05
CA THR A 14 8.04 -9.72 3.21
C THR A 14 7.30 -9.72 4.55
N LEU A 15 6.93 -8.55 5.07
CA LEU A 15 6.14 -8.37 6.30
C LEU A 15 4.63 -8.68 6.13
N GLY A 16 4.27 -9.51 5.15
CA GLY A 16 2.91 -9.99 4.94
C GLY A 16 1.89 -8.90 4.55
N LYS A 17 0.60 -9.26 4.62
CA LYS A 17 -0.55 -8.35 4.47
C LYS A 17 -1.17 -8.08 5.85
N PRO A 18 -1.66 -6.85 6.14
CA PRO A 18 -1.87 -5.75 5.19
C PRO A 18 -0.88 -4.59 5.36
N ARG A 19 0.39 -4.73 4.91
CA ARG A 19 1.39 -3.64 4.98
C ARG A 19 1.33 -2.71 3.76
N TYR A 20 0.33 -1.83 3.67
CA TYR A 20 0.30 -0.80 2.61
C TYR A 20 -0.18 0.59 3.09
N MET A 21 -0.09 1.60 2.23
CA MET A 21 -0.74 2.91 2.36
C MET A 21 -1.15 3.44 0.97
N ILE A 22 -2.04 4.43 0.94
CA ILE A 22 -2.38 5.16 -0.28
C ILE A 22 -1.95 6.61 -0.12
N GLN A 23 -1.28 7.13 -1.13
CA GLN A 23 -0.89 8.52 -1.20
C GLN A 23 -1.58 9.23 -2.35
N ARG A 24 -1.86 10.52 -2.15
CA ARG A 24 -2.39 11.44 -3.14
C ARG A 24 -1.30 12.42 -3.55
N LEU A 25 -1.20 12.72 -4.84
CA LEU A 25 -0.34 13.77 -5.34
C LEU A 25 -0.96 15.13 -5.04
N GLY A 26 -0.23 15.98 -4.30
CA GLY A 26 -0.59 17.36 -4.06
C GLY A 26 -0.34 18.23 -5.30
N SER A 27 -0.95 19.42 -5.32
CA SER A 27 -0.71 20.43 -6.36
C SER A 27 0.73 20.96 -6.34
N ASP A 28 1.43 20.77 -5.23
CA ASP A 28 2.85 21.06 -5.03
C ASP A 28 3.78 19.94 -5.54
N GLY A 29 3.24 18.88 -6.13
CA GLY A 29 4.01 17.71 -6.57
C GLY A 29 4.41 16.76 -5.45
N THR A 30 3.96 16.99 -4.20
CA THR A 30 4.31 16.16 -3.05
C THR A 30 3.30 15.06 -2.84
N TRP A 31 3.76 13.83 -2.56
CA TRP A 31 2.89 12.73 -2.17
C TRP A 31 2.54 12.81 -0.69
N ARG A 32 1.25 12.79 -0.37
CA ARG A 32 0.73 12.85 1.00
C ARG A 32 -0.17 11.67 1.30
N ASN A 33 -0.13 11.15 2.51
CA ASN A 33 -0.97 10.03 2.92
C ASN A 33 -2.45 10.41 2.82
N SER A 34 -3.21 9.62 2.07
CA SER A 34 -4.66 9.75 1.95
C SER A 34 -5.36 8.65 2.74
N ILE A 35 -4.80 7.45 2.72
CA ILE A 35 -5.22 6.31 3.53
C ILE A 35 -3.97 5.72 4.15
N GLY A 36 -4.01 5.51 5.46
CA GLY A 36 -2.92 4.94 6.22
C GLY A 36 -3.47 4.19 7.43
N VAL A 37 -2.58 3.88 8.35
CA VAL A 37 -2.96 3.42 9.70
C VAL A 37 -2.70 4.55 10.70
N PRO A 38 -3.39 4.56 11.85
CA PRO A 38 -3.12 5.53 12.92
C PRO A 38 -1.65 5.53 13.34
N GLU A 39 -1.16 6.68 13.79
CA GLU A 39 0.14 6.77 14.44
C GLU A 39 0.18 5.85 15.67
N GLY A 40 1.26 5.09 15.82
CA GLY A 40 1.40 4.09 16.89
C GLY A 40 0.66 2.77 16.65
N HIS A 41 0.08 2.53 15.46
CA HIS A 41 -0.49 1.22 15.14
C HIS A 41 0.58 0.13 15.18
N GLU A 42 0.41 -0.83 16.10
CA GLU A 42 1.25 -2.01 16.19
C GLU A 42 0.83 -3.04 15.15
N TRP A 43 1.76 -3.34 14.26
CA TRP A 43 1.55 -4.37 13.26
C TRP A 43 1.89 -5.76 13.80
N SER A 44 1.14 -6.76 13.39
CA SER A 44 1.55 -8.14 13.65
C SER A 44 2.92 -8.43 13.01
N PRO A 45 3.75 -9.27 13.66
CA PRO A 45 5.06 -9.64 13.15
C PRO A 45 4.99 -10.68 12.02
N SER A 46 3.82 -10.85 11.37
CA SER A 46 3.64 -11.87 10.34
C SER A 46 4.57 -11.63 9.15
N GLN A 47 5.28 -12.68 8.74
CA GLN A 47 6.08 -12.69 7.52
C GLN A 47 5.43 -13.56 6.46
N ARG A 48 5.70 -13.24 5.18
CA ARG A 48 5.38 -14.06 4.02
C ARG A 48 6.62 -14.15 3.16
N VAL A 49 7.12 -15.38 2.99
CA VAL A 49 8.14 -15.72 1.98
C VAL A 49 7.45 -15.76 0.62
N LEU A 50 8.06 -15.23 -0.42
CA LEU A 50 7.59 -15.30 -1.81
C LEU A 50 8.61 -16.12 -2.60
N ASP A 51 8.22 -17.31 -3.05
CA ASP A 51 9.09 -18.11 -3.92
C ASP A 51 9.25 -17.45 -5.31
N PRO A 52 10.28 -17.80 -6.10
CA PRO A 52 10.44 -17.30 -7.46
C PRO A 52 9.15 -17.46 -8.29
N GLY A 53 8.68 -16.36 -8.88
CA GLY A 53 7.44 -16.31 -9.66
C GLY A 53 6.14 -16.17 -8.85
N GLU A 54 6.18 -16.27 -7.51
CA GLU A 54 4.98 -16.02 -6.69
C GLU A 54 4.58 -14.53 -6.71
N GLU A 55 3.28 -14.31 -6.47
CA GLU A 55 2.67 -12.98 -6.53
C GLU A 55 1.91 -12.61 -5.25
N LEU A 56 2.01 -11.34 -4.86
CA LEU A 56 1.05 -10.68 -4.00
C LEU A 56 0.15 -9.78 -4.82
N ARG A 57 -1.16 -9.95 -4.63
CA ARG A 57 -2.20 -9.15 -5.31
C ARG A 57 -3.04 -8.37 -4.30
N TRP A 58 -3.32 -7.12 -4.62
CA TRP A 58 -4.26 -6.29 -3.86
C TRP A 58 -5.39 -5.84 -4.76
N GLU A 59 -6.61 -6.19 -4.37
CA GLU A 59 -7.84 -5.58 -4.86
C GLU A 59 -8.31 -4.59 -3.80
N MET A 60 -8.53 -3.35 -4.22
CA MET A 60 -8.91 -2.26 -3.32
C MET A 60 -10.10 -1.57 -3.92
N ARG A 61 -11.15 -1.42 -3.12
CA ARG A 61 -12.32 -0.61 -3.45
C ARG A 61 -12.34 0.52 -2.45
N LEU A 62 -12.13 1.74 -2.93
CA LEU A 62 -12.18 2.93 -2.09
C LEU A 62 -13.60 3.44 -2.09
N ARG A 63 -14.30 3.21 -0.98
CA ARG A 63 -15.59 3.84 -0.69
C ARG A 63 -15.34 4.94 0.33
N ALA A 64 -16.08 6.04 0.22
CA ALA A 64 -15.82 7.26 0.99
C ALA A 64 -15.69 7.06 2.52
N ASN A 65 -16.29 5.98 3.06
CA ASN A 65 -16.36 5.67 4.49
C ASN A 65 -16.11 4.18 4.84
N GLU A 66 -15.63 3.34 3.92
CA GLU A 66 -15.36 1.93 4.22
C GLU A 66 -13.91 1.59 3.91
N PHE A 67 -13.16 1.22 4.96
CA PHE A 67 -11.80 0.70 4.85
C PHE A 67 -11.75 -0.68 5.51
N SER A 68 -11.26 -1.69 4.78
CA SER A 68 -11.11 -3.04 5.33
C SER A 68 -9.77 -3.17 6.05
N GLY A 69 -9.78 -3.46 7.36
CA GLY A 69 -8.58 -3.63 8.18
C GLY A 69 -8.28 -2.40 9.05
N PRO A 70 -7.02 -2.20 9.49
CA PRO A 70 -6.64 -1.14 10.43
C PRO A 70 -6.56 0.27 9.80
N PHE A 71 -7.11 0.43 8.59
CA PHE A 71 -6.88 1.63 7.79
C PHE A 71 -7.91 2.71 8.08
N GLU A 72 -7.44 3.95 8.03
CA GLU A 72 -8.26 5.13 8.18
C GLU A 72 -7.97 6.17 7.11
N ARG A 73 -8.93 7.08 6.94
CA ARG A 73 -8.81 8.22 6.04
C ARG A 73 -7.99 9.31 6.70
N CYS A 74 -6.83 9.62 6.14
CA CYS A 74 -5.99 10.73 6.60
C CYS A 74 -6.44 12.07 6.01
N THR A 75 -7.05 12.07 4.81
CA THR A 75 -7.50 13.31 4.12
C THR A 75 -8.78 13.09 3.32
N THR A 76 -9.52 14.16 3.01
CA THR A 76 -10.70 14.09 2.15
C THR A 76 -10.34 13.60 0.75
N HIS A 77 -11.06 12.57 0.28
CA HIS A 77 -10.89 12.05 -1.08
C HIS A 77 -11.53 12.99 -2.09
N THR A 78 -10.76 13.39 -3.09
CA THR A 78 -11.14 14.31 -4.17
C THR A 78 -10.53 13.79 -5.47
N PRO A 79 -11.10 14.10 -6.64
CA PRO A 79 -10.47 13.74 -7.92
C PRO A 79 -9.02 14.23 -7.98
N ALA A 80 -8.07 13.30 -8.10
CA ALA A 80 -6.63 13.53 -8.11
C ALA A 80 -5.88 12.25 -8.53
N THR A 81 -4.56 12.35 -8.69
CA THR A 81 -3.70 11.18 -8.89
C THR A 81 -3.38 10.52 -7.54
N TYR A 82 -3.61 9.22 -7.47
CA TYR A 82 -3.29 8.39 -6.30
C TYR A 82 -2.22 7.34 -6.63
N ARG A 83 -1.50 6.88 -5.60
CA ARG A 83 -0.59 5.73 -5.69
C ARG A 83 -0.75 4.80 -4.49
N PHE A 84 -0.53 3.52 -4.75
CA PHE A 84 -0.40 2.48 -3.73
C PHE A 84 1.07 2.35 -3.30
N VAL A 85 1.31 2.12 -2.01
CA VAL A 85 2.66 1.95 -1.47
C VAL A 85 2.66 0.70 -0.58
N TYR A 86 3.53 -0.25 -0.86
CA TYR A 86 3.68 -1.49 -0.10
C TYR A 86 4.98 -1.44 0.74
N TRP A 87 4.86 -1.51 2.05
CA TRP A 87 6.01 -1.33 2.97
C TRP A 87 6.48 -2.65 3.57
N GLY A 88 6.11 -3.77 2.97
CA GLY A 88 6.47 -5.07 3.48
C GLY A 88 7.93 -5.49 3.28
N PHE A 89 8.76 -4.69 2.63
CA PHE A 89 10.19 -4.98 2.46
C PHE A 89 11.10 -4.16 3.36
N SER A 90 10.56 -3.25 4.18
CA SER A 90 11.42 -2.36 4.97
C SER A 90 11.72 -2.95 6.34
N GLU A 91 12.98 -3.23 6.63
CA GLU A 91 13.49 -3.20 8.01
C GLU A 91 13.66 -1.74 8.52
N HIS A 92 13.59 -0.75 7.61
CA HIS A 92 14.00 0.65 7.86
C HIS A 92 12.92 1.72 7.55
N GLY A 93 11.63 1.35 7.52
CA GLY A 93 10.51 2.31 7.40
C GLY A 93 10.27 2.94 6.02
N ALA A 94 11.20 2.81 5.07
CA ALA A 94 10.98 3.20 3.68
C ALA A 94 10.37 2.03 2.89
N GLY A 95 9.05 2.05 2.71
CA GLY A 95 8.35 1.04 1.91
C GLY A 95 8.70 1.08 0.41
N ILE A 96 8.40 0.01 -0.31
CA ILE A 96 8.44 -0.02 -1.77
C ILE A 96 7.17 0.65 -2.31
N ALA A 97 7.34 1.76 -3.03
CA ALA A 97 6.24 2.37 -3.76
C ALA A 97 5.94 1.56 -5.02
N LEU A 98 4.81 0.85 -5.03
CA LEU A 98 4.26 0.25 -6.25
C LEU A 98 3.24 1.22 -6.83
N ALA A 99 3.75 2.23 -7.55
CA ALA A 99 2.90 3.26 -8.13
C ALA A 99 2.23 2.74 -9.42
N ALA A 100 0.99 2.26 -9.27
CA ALA A 100 0.04 2.20 -10.39
C ALA A 100 -0.93 3.38 -10.23
N PRO A 101 -1.01 4.32 -11.19
CA PRO A 101 -2.02 5.38 -11.15
C PRO A 101 -3.42 4.77 -11.25
N PHE A 102 -4.37 5.26 -10.45
CA PHE A 102 -5.77 4.92 -10.55
C PHE A 102 -6.64 6.14 -10.26
N GLU A 103 -7.83 6.18 -10.84
CA GLU A 103 -8.85 7.19 -10.59
C GLU A 103 -9.84 6.70 -9.52
N LEU A 104 -10.32 7.64 -8.71
CA LEU A 104 -11.47 7.42 -7.83
C LEU A 104 -12.75 7.70 -8.64
N VAL A 105 -13.66 6.73 -8.66
CA VAL A 105 -15.01 6.87 -9.21
C VAL A 105 -16.03 6.95 -8.06
N GLU A 106 -17.00 7.86 -8.18
CA GLU A 106 -18.12 8.04 -7.23
C GLU A 106 -19.08 6.85 -7.17
#